data_AF-A0A9E4JP10-F1
#
_entry.id   AF-A0A9E4JP10-F1
#
_cell.length_a   1.000
_cell.length_b   1.000
_cell.length_c   1.000
_cell.angle_alpha   90.00
_cell.angle_beta   90.00
_cell.angle_gamma   90.00
#
_symmetry.space_group_name_H-M   'P 1'
#
loop_
_entity.id
_entity.type
_entity.pdbx_description
1 polymer ?
#
loop_
_entity_poly.entity_id
_entity_poly.type
_entity_poly.pdbx_seq_one_letter_code
_entity_poly.pdbx_strand_id
1 'polypeptide(L)'
;MNNNGQEPKLTISIIIPVYNGGEKFQRCLESLTKTSLSPNEVIVVADGDTDGSHAVAEKFGAKVFRLPKAGGPARARNLGAKAATGDIVFFVDADVEVYPDTIEKVVKTFTNEPNLSALIGSYDDAPGADNFLSQYRNLFHHYTHQTGNEEASTFWGACGAIRREIFLEVGGFDEKYRLPCIEDIELGYRLKKAGYQIGLRKNIFVKHLKEWRPVSMLKADFFYRALPWTALILRDRQLNNDLNLQYSSRLSVVLVYAKIAALLAVPWLSQTSIIACLFAIAFLILNAPVYQFFHNKRGLVFALKTVPWHWFYYFYSGLAFAIGLVRHWFEENWTYRRA
;
A
#
# COMPACT_ATOMS: atom_id res chain seq x y z
N MET A 1 -41.46 13.21 -26.13
CA MET A 1 -40.27 13.77 -25.47
C MET A 1 -39.82 12.76 -24.43
N ASN A 2 -39.01 11.78 -24.85
CA ASN A 2 -38.46 10.78 -23.93
C ASN A 2 -37.14 11.32 -23.39
N ASN A 3 -37.20 12.08 -22.29
CA ASN A 3 -36.04 12.31 -21.44
C ASN A 3 -35.78 11.01 -20.67
N ASN A 4 -35.16 10.02 -21.34
CA ASN A 4 -34.37 9.04 -20.62
C ASN A 4 -33.15 9.79 -20.10
N GLY A 5 -33.29 10.40 -18.93
CA GLY A 5 -32.17 10.96 -18.18
C GLY A 5 -31.25 9.81 -17.79
N GLN A 6 -30.36 9.42 -18.71
CA GLN A 6 -29.17 8.66 -18.34
C GLN A 6 -28.41 9.56 -17.37
N GLU A 7 -28.31 9.14 -16.11
CA GLU A 7 -27.38 9.76 -15.18
C GLU A 7 -26.02 9.94 -15.87
N PRO A 8 -25.35 11.09 -15.71
CA PRO A 8 -24.09 11.33 -16.37
C PRO A 8 -23.11 10.23 -15.98
N LYS A 9 -22.64 9.49 -16.99
CA LYS A 9 -21.69 8.40 -16.80
C LYS A 9 -20.39 8.96 -16.26
N LEU A 10 -20.05 8.61 -15.02
CA LEU A 10 -18.79 9.01 -14.39
C LEU A 10 -17.61 8.63 -15.28
N THR A 11 -16.75 9.61 -15.53
CA THR A 11 -15.53 9.48 -16.32
C THR A 11 -14.33 9.19 -15.44
N ILE A 12 -13.35 8.46 -15.97
CA ILE A 12 -12.19 7.99 -15.22
C ILE A 12 -10.89 8.26 -15.98
N SER A 13 -9.95 8.93 -15.31
CA SER A 13 -8.58 9.15 -15.78
C SER A 13 -7.63 8.23 -15.03
N ILE A 14 -6.89 7.40 -15.75
CA ILE A 14 -5.86 6.54 -15.14
C ILE A 14 -4.54 7.31 -15.07
N ILE A 15 -3.86 7.23 -13.94
CA ILE A 15 -2.57 7.87 -13.73
C ILE A 15 -1.54 6.83 -13.34
N ILE A 16 -0.47 6.75 -14.14
CA ILE A 16 0.65 5.85 -13.90
C ILE A 16 1.94 6.67 -13.74
N PRO A 17 2.49 6.78 -12.52
CA PRO A 17 3.85 7.25 -12.34
C PRO A 17 4.84 6.16 -12.75
N VAL A 18 5.86 6.51 -13.54
CA VAL A 18 6.89 5.56 -13.97
C VAL A 18 8.28 6.15 -13.81
N TYR A 19 9.19 5.37 -13.21
CA TYR A 19 10.62 5.61 -13.19
C TYR A 19 11.33 4.33 -13.58
N ASN A 20 11.86 4.29 -14.80
CA ASN A 20 12.54 3.14 -15.39
C ASN A 20 11.77 1.83 -15.25
N GLY A 21 10.59 1.76 -15.89
CA GLY A 21 9.61 0.71 -15.68
C GLY A 21 9.90 -0.63 -16.39
N GLY A 22 10.73 -0.62 -17.44
CA GLY A 22 11.09 -1.81 -18.22
C GLY A 22 9.90 -2.67 -18.67
N GLU A 23 10.08 -4.00 -18.66
CA GLU A 23 9.08 -4.98 -19.12
C GLU A 23 7.79 -4.93 -18.29
N LYS A 24 7.87 -4.67 -16.98
CA LYS A 24 6.70 -4.63 -16.10
C LYS A 24 5.76 -3.49 -16.47
N PHE A 25 6.33 -2.36 -16.87
CA PHE A 25 5.57 -1.21 -17.33
C PHE A 25 4.91 -1.46 -18.68
N GLN A 26 5.60 -2.16 -19.59
CA GLN A 26 4.97 -2.60 -20.83
C GLN A 26 3.76 -3.51 -20.54
N ARG A 27 3.91 -4.50 -19.65
CA ARG A 27 2.81 -5.39 -19.23
C ARG A 27 1.66 -4.63 -18.56
N CYS A 28 1.97 -3.61 -17.75
CA CYS A 28 0.99 -2.70 -17.17
C CYS A 28 0.14 -2.03 -18.27
N LEU A 29 0.78 -1.41 -19.26
CA LEU A 29 0.08 -0.77 -20.38
C LEU A 29 -0.72 -1.77 -21.23
N GLU A 30 -0.16 -2.95 -21.53
CA GLU A 30 -0.87 -4.02 -22.26
C GLU A 30 -2.09 -4.54 -21.50
N SER A 31 -2.08 -4.51 -20.16
CA SER A 31 -3.25 -4.91 -19.37
C SER A 31 -4.40 -3.91 -19.53
N LEU A 32 -4.11 -2.62 -19.66
CA LEU A 32 -5.11 -1.57 -19.87
C LEU A 32 -5.80 -1.67 -21.24
N THR A 33 -5.14 -2.20 -22.26
CA THR A 33 -5.78 -2.42 -23.57
C THR A 33 -6.79 -3.57 -23.55
N LYS A 34 -6.81 -4.38 -22.48
CA LYS A 34 -7.65 -5.57 -22.34
C LYS A 34 -8.85 -5.33 -21.41
N THR A 35 -9.05 -4.10 -20.93
CA THR A 35 -10.15 -3.77 -20.02
C THR A 35 -11.48 -3.69 -20.74
N SER A 36 -12.53 -4.28 -20.16
CA SER A 36 -13.89 -4.30 -20.68
C SER A 36 -14.53 -2.91 -20.77
N LEU A 37 -14.11 -2.00 -19.90
CA LEU A 37 -14.45 -0.59 -19.95
C LEU A 37 -13.17 0.23 -20.19
N SER A 38 -13.09 0.90 -21.33
CA SER A 38 -11.97 1.79 -21.62
C SER A 38 -11.99 3.02 -20.72
N PRO A 39 -10.84 3.43 -20.14
CA PRO A 39 -10.74 4.69 -19.43
C PRO A 39 -10.91 5.86 -20.41
N ASN A 40 -11.29 7.03 -19.89
CA ASN A 40 -11.40 8.24 -20.71
C ASN A 40 -10.04 8.73 -21.19
N GLU A 41 -9.02 8.59 -20.34
CA GLU A 41 -7.64 8.86 -20.68
C GLU A 41 -6.70 8.03 -19.80
N VAL A 42 -5.51 7.75 -20.33
CA VAL A 42 -4.38 7.20 -19.59
C VAL A 42 -3.28 8.26 -19.59
N ILE A 43 -2.90 8.71 -18.40
CA ILE A 43 -1.85 9.70 -18.19
C ILE A 43 -0.65 9.00 -17.58
N VAL A 44 0.47 9.05 -18.28
CA VAL A 44 1.74 8.52 -17.78
C VAL A 44 2.64 9.69 -17.42
N VAL A 45 3.20 9.65 -16.21
CA VAL A 45 4.18 10.63 -15.77
C VAL A 45 5.54 9.95 -15.62
N ALA A 46 6.41 10.17 -16.60
CA ALA A 46 7.78 9.68 -16.62
C ALA A 46 8.66 10.56 -15.71
N ASP A 47 8.94 10.07 -14.51
CA ASP A 47 9.59 10.81 -13.43
C ASP A 47 11.12 10.80 -13.55
N GLY A 48 11.67 11.41 -14.59
CA GLY A 48 13.11 11.38 -14.85
C GLY A 48 13.59 10.05 -15.42
N ASP A 49 12.83 9.48 -16.34
CA ASP A 49 13.16 8.21 -16.98
C ASP A 49 14.41 8.29 -17.87
N THR A 50 15.17 7.21 -17.90
CA THR A 50 16.38 7.04 -18.73
C THR A 50 16.33 5.80 -19.61
N ASP A 51 15.31 4.95 -19.43
CA ASP A 51 15.13 3.70 -20.16
C ASP A 51 14.18 3.80 -21.37
N GLY A 52 13.64 4.99 -21.62
CA GLY A 52 12.66 5.21 -22.70
C GLY A 52 11.22 4.87 -22.33
N SER A 53 10.90 4.73 -21.03
CA SER A 53 9.52 4.52 -20.54
C SER A 53 8.51 5.50 -21.14
N HIS A 54 8.87 6.78 -21.32
CA HIS A 54 8.00 7.77 -21.98
C HIS A 54 7.61 7.36 -23.41
N ALA A 55 8.57 6.91 -24.21
CA ALA A 55 8.33 6.51 -25.61
C ALA A 55 7.52 5.22 -25.69
N VAL A 56 7.66 4.31 -24.72
CA VAL A 56 6.79 3.14 -24.61
C VAL A 56 5.35 3.60 -24.36
N ALA A 57 5.13 4.50 -23.40
CA ALA A 57 3.80 5.02 -23.10
C ALA A 57 3.13 5.73 -24.29
N GLU A 58 3.87 6.53 -25.06
CA GLU A 58 3.37 7.20 -26.27
C GLU A 58 2.88 6.20 -27.32
N LYS A 59 3.57 5.06 -27.50
CA LYS A 59 3.15 4.00 -28.43
C LYS A 59 1.83 3.35 -28.04
N PHE A 60 1.50 3.33 -26.75
CA PHE A 60 0.21 2.85 -26.23
C PHE A 60 -0.88 3.93 -26.27
N GLY A 61 -0.60 5.12 -26.81
CA GLY A 61 -1.57 6.21 -26.91
C GLY A 61 -1.81 6.96 -25.60
N ALA A 62 -0.95 6.78 -24.60
CA ALA A 62 -1.06 7.50 -23.34
C ALA A 62 -0.67 8.98 -23.51
N LYS A 63 -1.28 9.86 -22.72
CA LYS A 63 -0.84 11.24 -22.56
C LYS A 63 0.37 11.27 -21.65
N VAL A 64 1.53 11.64 -22.17
CA VAL A 64 2.81 11.53 -21.45
C VAL A 64 3.29 12.89 -20.95
N PHE A 65 3.62 12.95 -19.66
CA PHE A 65 4.36 14.06 -19.05
C PHE A 65 5.74 13.59 -18.64
N ARG A 66 6.77 14.36 -19.01
CA ARG A 66 8.17 14.04 -18.70
C ARG A 66 8.70 15.03 -17.68
N LEU A 67 9.20 14.50 -16.57
CA LEU A 67 9.95 15.27 -15.59
C LEU A 67 11.45 15.12 -15.89
N PRO A 68 12.24 16.19 -15.86
CA PRO A 68 13.67 16.12 -16.19
C PRO A 68 14.50 15.40 -15.13
N LYS A 69 13.98 15.27 -13.90
CA LYS A 69 14.64 14.62 -12.76
C LYS A 69 13.59 13.93 -11.90
N ALA A 70 13.96 12.77 -11.38
CA ALA A 70 13.14 12.00 -10.44
C ALA A 70 12.82 12.83 -9.19
N GLY A 71 11.52 12.97 -8.91
CA GLY A 71 10.97 13.69 -7.76
C GLY A 71 10.16 12.80 -6.82
N GLY A 72 9.94 11.54 -7.18
CA GLY A 72 9.15 10.58 -6.42
C GLY A 72 7.71 10.46 -6.92
N PRO A 73 7.03 9.36 -6.54
CA PRO A 73 5.71 9.03 -7.05
C PRO A 73 4.63 10.04 -6.63
N ALA A 74 4.76 10.69 -5.45
CA ALA A 74 3.82 11.71 -4.99
C ALA A 74 3.71 12.88 -6.00
N ARG A 75 4.85 13.45 -6.39
CA ARG A 75 4.93 14.54 -7.38
C ARG A 75 4.41 14.10 -8.74
N ALA A 76 4.79 12.90 -9.19
CA ALA A 76 4.37 12.37 -10.47
C ALA A 76 2.84 12.17 -10.52
N ARG A 77 2.25 11.56 -9.48
CA ARG A 77 0.80 11.37 -9.35
C ARG A 77 0.05 12.70 -9.28
N ASN A 78 0.56 13.69 -8.53
CA ASN A 78 -0.03 15.02 -8.46
C ASN A 78 -0.06 15.73 -9.81
N LEU A 79 1.04 15.67 -10.58
CA LEU A 79 1.10 16.25 -11.92
C LEU A 79 0.06 15.62 -12.84
N GLY A 80 -0.03 14.29 -12.84
CA GLY A 80 -1.03 13.57 -13.61
C GLY A 80 -2.46 13.99 -13.22
N ALA A 81 -2.74 14.12 -11.93
CA ALA A 81 -4.09 14.40 -11.42
C ALA A 81 -4.55 15.81 -11.74
N LYS A 82 -3.62 16.78 -11.75
CA LYS A 82 -3.89 18.14 -12.22
C LYS A 82 -4.23 18.19 -13.71
N ALA A 83 -3.56 17.35 -14.51
CA ALA A 83 -3.75 17.27 -15.95
C ALA A 83 -4.95 16.40 -16.39
N ALA A 84 -5.50 15.60 -15.47
CA ALA A 84 -6.67 14.76 -15.69
C ALA A 84 -7.94 15.59 -15.86
N THR A 85 -8.85 15.08 -16.68
CA THR A 85 -10.18 15.65 -16.96
C THR A 85 -11.32 14.78 -16.45
N GLY A 86 -11.05 13.54 -16.04
CA GLY A 86 -12.08 12.62 -15.54
C GLY A 86 -12.61 13.00 -14.15
N ASP A 87 -13.85 12.64 -13.87
CA ASP A 87 -14.51 12.82 -12.57
C ASP A 87 -13.80 12.02 -11.47
N ILE A 88 -13.26 10.85 -11.84
CA ILE A 88 -12.50 9.95 -10.99
C ILE A 88 -11.05 9.91 -11.48
N VAL A 89 -10.13 10.01 -10.54
CA VAL A 89 -8.71 9.73 -10.77
C VAL A 89 -8.39 8.35 -10.21
N PHE A 90 -7.86 7.46 -11.04
CA PHE A 90 -7.46 6.11 -10.65
C PHE A 90 -5.96 5.91 -10.79
N PHE A 91 -5.28 5.73 -9.65
CA PHE A 91 -3.84 5.52 -9.60
C PHE A 91 -3.51 4.04 -9.76
N VAL A 92 -2.55 3.76 -10.65
CA VAL A 92 -2.02 2.42 -10.94
C VAL A 92 -0.50 2.53 -10.98
N ASP A 93 0.19 1.61 -10.30
CA ASP A 93 1.66 1.58 -10.33
C ASP A 93 2.19 0.95 -11.62
N ALA A 94 3.36 1.39 -12.08
CA ALA A 94 3.98 0.88 -13.31
C ALA A 94 4.35 -0.61 -13.27
N ASP A 95 4.30 -1.27 -12.10
CA ASP A 95 4.51 -2.71 -11.95
C ASP A 95 3.22 -3.47 -11.59
N VAL A 96 2.07 -2.96 -12.02
CA VAL A 96 0.75 -3.54 -11.77
C VAL A 96 0.02 -3.87 -13.08
N GLU A 97 -0.59 -5.05 -13.16
CA GLU A 97 -1.54 -5.40 -14.21
C GLU A 97 -2.98 -5.20 -13.72
N VAL A 98 -3.78 -4.53 -14.55
CA VAL A 98 -5.20 -4.27 -14.30
C VAL A 98 -6.04 -5.41 -14.88
N TYR A 99 -6.99 -5.94 -14.12
CA TYR A 99 -7.89 -6.98 -14.62
C TYR A 99 -8.94 -6.40 -15.57
N PRO A 100 -9.48 -7.22 -16.50
CA PRO A 100 -10.44 -6.73 -17.49
C PRO A 100 -11.64 -5.97 -16.90
N ASP A 101 -12.13 -6.38 -15.73
CA ASP A 101 -13.30 -5.81 -15.08
C ASP A 101 -12.98 -4.75 -14.00
N THR A 102 -11.70 -4.46 -13.72
CA THR A 102 -11.30 -3.56 -12.63
C THR A 102 -11.87 -2.16 -12.81
N ILE A 103 -11.69 -1.54 -13.98
CA ILE A 103 -12.17 -0.16 -14.25
C ILE A 103 -13.71 -0.10 -14.18
N GLU A 104 -14.38 -1.11 -14.73
CA GLU A 104 -15.83 -1.22 -14.66
C GLU A 104 -16.34 -1.27 -13.22
N LYS A 105 -15.69 -2.08 -12.36
CA LYS A 105 -16.02 -2.16 -10.94
C LYS A 105 -15.79 -0.83 -10.23
N VAL A 106 -14.68 -0.14 -10.49
CA VAL A 106 -14.39 1.17 -9.89
C VAL A 106 -15.50 2.17 -10.22
N VAL A 107 -15.85 2.31 -11.51
CA VAL A 107 -16.91 3.23 -11.96
C VAL A 107 -18.25 2.85 -11.33
N LYS A 108 -18.62 1.55 -11.37
CA LYS A 108 -19.86 1.05 -10.75
C LYS A 108 -19.92 1.35 -9.25
N THR A 109 -18.82 1.21 -8.53
CA THR A 109 -18.78 1.52 -7.09
C THR A 109 -19.07 3.00 -6.85
N PHE A 110 -18.42 3.93 -7.55
CA PHE A 110 -18.69 5.37 -7.38
C PHE A 110 -20.08 5.80 -7.85
N THR A 111 -20.65 5.10 -8.84
CA THR A 111 -22.05 5.31 -9.27
C THR A 111 -23.03 4.85 -8.19
N ASN A 112 -22.83 3.64 -7.64
CA ASN A 112 -23.75 3.07 -6.65
C ASN A 112 -23.59 3.69 -5.25
N GLU A 113 -22.43 4.28 -4.96
CA GLU A 113 -22.10 4.88 -3.66
C GLU A 113 -21.71 6.36 -3.86
N PRO A 114 -22.67 7.27 -4.08
CA PRO A 114 -22.37 8.67 -4.42
C PRO A 114 -21.60 9.40 -3.32
N ASN A 115 -21.79 9.02 -2.04
CA ASN A 115 -21.09 9.60 -0.89
C ASN A 115 -19.64 9.10 -0.75
N LEU A 116 -19.24 8.06 -1.48
CA LEU A 116 -17.89 7.54 -1.45
C LEU A 116 -16.94 8.55 -2.08
N SER A 117 -15.93 8.97 -1.32
CA SER A 117 -14.97 9.97 -1.76
C SER A 117 -13.76 9.31 -2.44
N ALA A 118 -13.29 8.22 -1.86
CA ALA A 118 -12.17 7.42 -2.36
C ALA A 118 -12.42 5.94 -2.13
N LEU A 119 -11.78 5.10 -2.94
CA LEU A 119 -11.71 3.66 -2.72
C LEU A 119 -10.30 3.13 -2.93
N ILE A 120 -10.01 2.01 -2.29
CA ILE A 120 -8.82 1.20 -2.52
C ILE A 120 -9.25 -0.24 -2.83
N GLY A 121 -8.55 -0.86 -3.78
CA GLY A 121 -8.69 -2.28 -4.08
C GLY A 121 -7.69 -3.14 -3.29
N SER A 122 -7.41 -4.32 -3.82
CA SER A 122 -6.44 -5.27 -3.27
C SER A 122 -5.54 -5.81 -4.37
N TYR A 123 -4.33 -6.23 -4.00
CA TYR A 123 -3.63 -7.20 -4.84
C TYR A 123 -4.45 -8.49 -4.93
N ASP A 124 -4.30 -9.20 -6.04
CA ASP A 124 -4.76 -10.58 -6.18
C ASP A 124 -3.92 -11.55 -5.31
N ASP A 125 -4.25 -12.84 -5.38
CA ASP A 125 -3.51 -13.93 -4.75
C ASP A 125 -2.60 -14.69 -5.72
N ALA A 126 -2.32 -14.10 -6.89
CA ALA A 126 -1.56 -14.68 -8.00
C ALA A 126 -0.44 -13.74 -8.44
N PRO A 127 0.56 -13.45 -7.57
CA PRO A 127 1.62 -12.50 -7.90
C PRO A 127 2.41 -12.91 -9.14
N GLY A 128 2.89 -11.91 -9.88
CA GLY A 128 3.58 -12.13 -11.15
C GLY A 128 4.98 -12.74 -11.05
N ALA A 129 5.55 -12.84 -9.85
CA ALA A 129 6.87 -13.42 -9.61
C ALA A 129 6.78 -14.72 -8.78
N ASP A 130 7.50 -15.75 -9.21
CA ASP A 130 7.38 -17.11 -8.67
C ASP A 130 8.22 -17.37 -7.40
N ASN A 131 9.20 -16.50 -7.11
CA ASN A 131 10.07 -16.70 -5.96
C ASN A 131 9.31 -16.57 -4.63
N PHE A 132 9.78 -17.30 -3.62
CA PHE A 132 9.12 -17.41 -2.31
C PHE A 132 8.81 -16.06 -1.66
N LEU A 133 9.75 -15.11 -1.65
CA LEU A 133 9.56 -13.82 -0.98
C LEU A 133 8.50 -12.95 -1.67
N SER A 134 8.46 -12.99 -3.00
CA SER A 134 7.45 -12.27 -3.77
C SER A 134 6.06 -12.83 -3.52
N GLN A 135 5.95 -14.16 -3.54
CA GLN A 135 4.73 -14.89 -3.18
C GLN A 135 4.30 -14.55 -1.74
N TYR A 136 5.22 -14.63 -0.77
CA TYR A 136 4.94 -14.35 0.64
C TYR A 136 4.44 -12.93 0.87
N ARG A 137 5.15 -11.89 0.38
CA ARG A 137 4.74 -10.50 0.63
C ARG A 137 3.47 -10.12 -0.09
N ASN A 138 3.26 -10.58 -1.33
CA ASN A 138 2.01 -10.30 -2.03
C ASN A 138 0.83 -10.97 -1.33
N LEU A 139 0.95 -12.26 -0.98
CA LEU A 139 -0.12 -12.97 -0.26
C LEU A 139 -0.39 -12.37 1.12
N PHE A 140 0.64 -11.91 1.83
CA PHE A 140 0.46 -11.22 3.11
C PHE A 140 -0.26 -9.87 2.96
N HIS A 141 0.09 -9.10 1.92
CA HIS A 141 -0.60 -7.85 1.59
C HIS A 141 -2.06 -8.10 1.18
N HIS A 142 -2.30 -9.07 0.30
CA HIS A 142 -3.64 -9.52 -0.07
C HIS A 142 -4.44 -9.92 1.17
N TYR A 143 -3.89 -10.76 2.05
CA TYR A 143 -4.55 -11.14 3.30
C TYR A 143 -4.92 -9.93 4.16
N THR A 144 -4.01 -8.96 4.28
CA THR A 144 -4.23 -7.72 5.05
C THR A 144 -5.42 -6.93 4.49
N HIS A 145 -5.54 -6.80 3.17
CA HIS A 145 -6.68 -6.11 2.55
C HIS A 145 -7.98 -6.93 2.65
N GLN A 146 -7.91 -8.25 2.48
CA GLN A 146 -9.10 -9.11 2.59
C GLN A 146 -9.66 -9.19 4.02
N THR A 147 -8.81 -9.00 5.04
CA THR A 147 -9.20 -9.00 6.46
C THR A 147 -9.33 -7.60 7.06
N GLY A 148 -9.02 -6.55 6.29
CA GLY A 148 -9.17 -5.15 6.70
C GLY A 148 -10.64 -4.70 6.77
N ASN A 149 -10.86 -3.55 7.39
CA ASN A 149 -12.18 -2.93 7.46
C ASN A 149 -12.58 -2.38 6.08
N GLU A 150 -13.86 -2.50 5.72
CA GLU A 150 -14.36 -1.97 4.43
C GLU A 150 -14.48 -0.44 4.43
N GLU A 151 -14.60 0.18 5.61
CA GLU A 151 -14.34 1.59 5.81
C GLU A 151 -12.86 1.78 6.16
N ALA A 152 -12.06 2.14 5.17
CA ALA A 152 -10.61 2.22 5.30
C ALA A 152 -10.20 3.52 6.00
N SER A 153 -9.11 3.45 6.77
CA SER A 153 -8.51 4.65 7.38
C SER A 153 -7.34 5.24 6.57
N THR A 154 -6.89 4.53 5.53
CA THR A 154 -5.73 4.89 4.71
C THR A 154 -6.07 4.79 3.23
N PHE A 155 -5.38 5.56 2.39
CA PHE A 155 -5.42 5.39 0.94
C PHE A 155 -4.25 4.51 0.48
N TRP A 156 -4.34 3.98 -0.74
CA TRP A 156 -3.32 3.10 -1.30
C TRP A 156 -3.17 3.34 -2.81
N GLY A 157 -2.00 3.83 -3.21
CA GLY A 157 -1.79 4.40 -4.55
C GLY A 157 -1.69 3.40 -5.71
N ALA A 158 -1.55 2.09 -5.45
CA ALA A 158 -1.36 1.10 -6.51
C ALA A 158 -2.67 0.56 -7.10
N CYS A 159 -3.78 0.71 -6.37
CA CYS A 159 -5.15 0.42 -6.82
C CYS A 159 -6.13 1.36 -6.10
N GLY A 160 -5.84 2.65 -6.15
CA GLY A 160 -6.59 3.67 -5.42
C GLY A 160 -7.31 4.59 -6.39
N ALA A 161 -8.63 4.73 -6.23
CA ALA A 161 -9.42 5.67 -7.01
C ALA A 161 -10.07 6.72 -6.10
N ILE A 162 -10.16 7.96 -6.57
CA ILE A 162 -10.67 9.09 -5.78
C ILE A 162 -11.38 10.08 -6.69
N ARG A 163 -12.44 10.73 -6.18
CA ARG A 163 -13.06 11.85 -6.89
C ARG A 163 -12.02 12.94 -7.11
N ARG A 164 -11.86 13.38 -8.36
CA ARG A 164 -10.82 14.33 -8.76
C ARG A 164 -10.88 15.62 -7.97
N GLU A 165 -12.09 16.16 -7.79
CA GLU A 165 -12.32 17.39 -7.05
C GLU A 165 -11.83 17.29 -5.60
N ILE A 166 -12.15 16.19 -4.91
CA ILE A 166 -11.73 15.94 -3.53
C ILE A 166 -10.22 15.79 -3.44
N PHE A 167 -9.60 15.06 -4.39
CA PHE A 167 -8.15 14.92 -4.43
C PHE A 167 -7.43 16.27 -4.57
N LEU A 168 -7.95 17.15 -5.42
CA LEU A 168 -7.39 18.49 -5.61
C LEU A 168 -7.66 19.40 -4.39
N GLU A 169 -8.84 19.31 -3.79
CA GLU A 169 -9.25 20.08 -2.61
C GLU A 169 -8.34 19.80 -1.40
N VAL A 170 -8.00 18.53 -1.14
CA VAL A 170 -7.08 18.17 -0.05
C VAL A 170 -5.62 18.44 -0.38
N GLY A 171 -5.31 18.93 -1.58
CA GLY A 171 -3.95 19.28 -2.03
C GLY A 171 -3.13 18.13 -2.62
N GLY A 172 -3.75 16.99 -2.92
CA GLY A 172 -3.08 15.80 -3.47
C GLY A 172 -2.15 15.09 -2.48
N PHE A 173 -1.15 14.35 -2.98
CA PHE A 173 -0.12 13.70 -2.17
C PHE A 173 0.90 14.72 -1.64
N ASP A 174 1.45 14.53 -0.44
CA ASP A 174 2.54 15.37 0.08
C ASP A 174 3.86 15.08 -0.66
N GLU A 175 4.32 16.03 -1.48
CA GLU A 175 5.53 15.89 -2.30
C GLU A 175 6.85 15.91 -1.49
N LYS A 176 6.80 16.13 -0.16
CA LYS A 176 7.96 15.90 0.72
C LYS A 176 8.38 14.43 0.72
N TYR A 177 7.45 13.51 0.46
CA TYR A 177 7.73 12.09 0.26
C TYR A 177 8.28 11.83 -1.14
N ARG A 178 9.61 11.94 -1.28
CA ARG A 178 10.33 11.77 -2.55
C ARG A 178 10.59 10.31 -2.95
N LEU A 179 10.18 9.36 -2.13
CA LEU A 179 10.36 7.92 -2.33
C LEU A 179 8.99 7.23 -2.24
N PRO A 180 8.81 6.04 -2.85
CA PRO A 180 7.59 5.26 -2.69
C PRO A 180 7.52 4.74 -1.24
N CYS A 181 6.81 5.46 -0.37
CA CYS A 181 6.84 5.23 1.06
C CYS A 181 5.44 5.21 1.68
N ILE A 182 5.03 6.32 2.29
CA ILE A 182 3.81 6.46 3.08
C ILE A 182 2.93 7.62 2.60
N GLU A 183 3.20 8.15 1.41
CA GLU A 183 2.48 9.31 0.87
C GLU A 183 0.98 9.05 0.71
N ASP A 184 0.60 7.80 0.45
CA ASP A 184 -0.78 7.34 0.32
C ASP A 184 -1.47 7.16 1.68
N ILE A 185 -0.77 6.62 2.67
CA ILE A 185 -1.24 6.55 4.05
C ILE A 185 -1.52 7.95 4.59
N GLU A 186 -0.59 8.89 4.38
CA GLU A 186 -0.72 10.28 4.81
C GLU A 186 -1.91 10.98 4.14
N LEU A 187 -2.11 10.77 2.83
CA LEU A 187 -3.30 11.25 2.11
C LEU A 187 -4.59 10.70 2.74
N GLY A 188 -4.61 9.40 3.07
CA GLY A 188 -5.75 8.78 3.73
C GLY A 188 -6.11 9.43 5.07
N TYR A 189 -5.10 9.74 5.90
CA TYR A 189 -5.32 10.45 7.17
C TYR A 189 -5.89 11.85 6.96
N ARG A 190 -5.40 12.60 5.98
CA ARG A 190 -5.96 13.92 5.63
C ARG A 190 -7.41 13.82 5.14
N LEU A 191 -7.71 12.85 4.29
CA LEU A 191 -9.08 12.61 3.80
C LEU A 191 -10.04 12.31 4.96
N LYS A 192 -9.68 11.39 5.86
CA LYS A 192 -10.50 11.06 7.04
C LYS A 192 -10.67 12.26 7.98
N LYS A 193 -9.60 13.04 8.20
CA LYS A 193 -9.67 14.27 9.02
C LYS A 193 -10.59 15.34 8.42
N ALA A 194 -10.67 15.41 7.10
CA ALA A 194 -11.59 16.28 6.37
C ALA A 194 -13.03 15.73 6.28
N GLY A 195 -13.31 14.55 6.85
CA GLY A 195 -14.65 13.96 6.89
C GLY A 195 -15.01 13.11 5.67
N TYR A 196 -14.08 12.86 4.75
CA TYR A 196 -14.32 12.06 3.55
C TYR A 196 -14.34 10.55 3.84
N GLN A 197 -15.10 9.81 3.04
CA GLN A 197 -15.24 8.36 3.15
C GLN A 197 -14.26 7.64 2.21
N ILE A 198 -13.48 6.72 2.78
CA ILE A 198 -12.58 5.84 2.03
C ILE A 198 -13.09 4.41 2.17
N GLY A 199 -13.31 3.73 1.04
CA GLY A 199 -13.80 2.36 0.99
C GLY A 199 -12.73 1.37 0.56
N LEU A 200 -12.51 0.30 1.31
CA LEU A 200 -11.78 -0.87 0.83
C LEU A 200 -12.77 -1.80 0.12
N ARG A 201 -12.59 -2.01 -1.18
CA ARG A 201 -13.44 -2.89 -2.00
C ARG A 201 -12.69 -4.16 -2.33
N LYS A 202 -12.96 -5.20 -1.56
CA LYS A 202 -12.24 -6.48 -1.56
C LYS A 202 -12.36 -7.27 -2.88
N ASN A 203 -13.32 -6.92 -3.73
CA ASN A 203 -13.59 -7.53 -5.04
C ASN A 203 -12.93 -6.79 -6.23
N ILE A 204 -12.25 -5.67 -5.97
CA ILE A 204 -11.47 -4.92 -6.96
C ILE A 204 -10.01 -5.36 -6.82
N PHE A 205 -9.55 -6.12 -7.82
CA PHE A 205 -8.20 -6.69 -7.82
C PHE A 205 -7.32 -6.08 -8.89
N VAL A 206 -6.03 -6.07 -8.59
CA VAL A 206 -4.94 -5.87 -9.54
C VAL A 206 -3.82 -6.86 -9.24
N LYS A 207 -3.03 -7.22 -10.25
CA LYS A 207 -1.91 -8.15 -10.10
C LYS A 207 -0.61 -7.39 -9.91
N HIS A 208 0.17 -7.75 -8.87
CA HIS A 208 1.48 -7.13 -8.65
C HIS A 208 2.60 -7.90 -9.35
N LEU A 209 3.42 -7.20 -10.14
CA LEU A 209 4.57 -7.77 -10.87
C LEU A 209 5.89 -7.62 -10.12
N LYS A 210 5.88 -7.14 -8.87
CA LYS A 210 7.10 -6.89 -8.11
C LYS A 210 7.85 -8.18 -7.80
N GLU A 211 9.15 -8.13 -8.05
CA GLU A 211 10.07 -9.17 -7.60
C GLU A 211 10.76 -8.67 -6.33
N TRP A 212 10.55 -9.39 -5.23
CA TRP A 212 11.16 -9.14 -3.94
C TRP A 212 12.37 -10.06 -3.73
N ARG A 213 13.53 -9.44 -3.60
CA ARG A 213 14.75 -10.08 -3.05
C ARG A 213 14.90 -9.70 -1.58
N PRO A 214 15.64 -10.49 -0.76
CA PRO A 214 15.76 -10.24 0.68
C PRO A 214 16.15 -8.79 1.00
N VAL A 215 17.21 -8.28 0.36
CA VAL A 215 17.71 -6.92 0.60
C VAL A 215 16.69 -5.86 0.17
N SER A 216 16.11 -5.99 -1.02
CA SER A 216 15.12 -5.02 -1.53
C SER A 216 13.86 -4.96 -0.66
N MET A 217 13.41 -6.12 -0.17
CA MET A 217 12.23 -6.26 0.67
C MET A 217 12.46 -5.61 2.02
N LEU A 218 13.55 -5.98 2.70
CA LEU A 218 13.88 -5.44 4.02
C LEU A 218 14.16 -3.94 3.97
N LYS A 219 14.84 -3.46 2.92
CA LYS A 219 15.06 -2.03 2.71
C LYS A 219 13.73 -1.28 2.60
N ALA A 220 12.80 -1.78 1.78
CA ALA A 220 11.50 -1.15 1.60
C ALA A 220 10.66 -1.19 2.87
N ASP A 221 10.55 -2.37 3.51
CA ASP A 221 9.73 -2.56 4.71
C ASP A 221 10.23 -1.71 5.88
N PHE A 222 11.54 -1.62 6.08
CA PHE A 222 12.08 -0.89 7.22
C PHE A 222 12.18 0.62 6.96
N PHE A 223 12.88 1.03 5.88
CA PHE A 223 13.22 2.43 5.65
C PHE A 223 12.13 3.22 4.95
N TYR A 224 11.31 2.56 4.12
CA TYR A 224 10.28 3.25 3.34
C TYR A 224 8.88 3.08 3.93
N ARG A 225 8.66 2.10 4.82
CA ARG A 225 7.36 1.87 5.44
C ARG A 225 7.40 2.05 6.96
N ALA A 226 8.06 1.16 7.69
CA ALA A 226 7.96 1.12 9.15
C ALA A 226 8.48 2.39 9.84
N LEU A 227 9.64 2.91 9.44
CA LEU A 227 10.19 4.14 10.01
C LEU A 227 9.34 5.39 9.69
N PRO A 228 9.04 5.70 8.41
CA PRO A 228 8.20 6.86 8.08
C PRO A 228 6.79 6.75 8.67
N TRP A 229 6.18 5.56 8.66
CA TRP A 229 4.84 5.38 9.22
C TRP A 229 4.83 5.55 10.74
N THR A 230 5.88 5.10 11.44
CA THR A 230 6.04 5.41 12.87
C THR A 230 6.09 6.92 13.10
N ALA A 231 6.89 7.65 12.33
CA ALA A 231 6.96 9.12 12.44
C ALA A 231 5.60 9.77 12.19
N LEU A 232 4.85 9.28 11.20
CA LEU A 232 3.49 9.73 10.90
C LEU A 232 2.51 9.47 12.05
N ILE A 233 2.54 8.27 12.63
CA ILE A 233 1.73 7.87 13.78
C ILE A 233 2.01 8.79 14.99
N LEU A 234 3.27 9.09 15.27
CA LEU A 234 3.66 9.95 16.39
C LEU A 234 3.27 11.42 16.14
N ARG A 235 3.47 11.91 14.91
CA ARG A 235 3.08 13.26 14.48
C ARG A 235 1.57 13.49 14.63
N ASP A 236 0.77 12.56 14.09
CA ASP A 236 -0.69 12.73 14.02
C ASP A 236 -1.41 12.15 15.24
N ARG A 237 -0.69 11.43 16.11
CA ARG A 237 -1.19 10.73 17.30
C ARG A 237 -2.35 9.77 16.98
N GLN A 238 -2.30 9.15 15.80
CA GLN A 238 -3.32 8.22 15.32
C GLN A 238 -2.77 6.81 15.21
N LEU A 239 -3.44 5.89 15.91
CA LEU A 239 -3.19 4.44 15.85
C LEU A 239 -4.51 3.72 15.53
N ASN A 240 -4.97 3.87 14.30
CA ASN A 240 -6.20 3.22 13.83
C ASN A 240 -6.05 1.70 13.83
N ASN A 241 -7.06 0.98 14.31
CA ASN A 241 -7.08 -0.49 14.34
C ASN A 241 -7.54 -1.04 12.98
N ASP A 242 -6.69 -0.91 11.97
CA ASP A 242 -7.00 -1.30 10.59
C ASP A 242 -5.73 -1.73 9.84
N LEU A 243 -5.90 -2.53 8.79
CA LEU A 243 -4.82 -3.07 7.95
C LEU A 243 -3.62 -3.58 8.78
N ASN A 244 -2.42 -3.01 8.57
CA ASN A 244 -1.18 -3.43 9.23
C ASN A 244 -1.08 -3.02 10.72
N LEU A 245 -2.04 -2.23 11.23
CA LEU A 245 -2.05 -1.69 12.59
C LEU A 245 -3.11 -2.36 13.49
N GLN A 246 -3.60 -3.54 13.11
CA GLN A 246 -4.54 -4.31 13.92
C GLN A 246 -3.97 -4.64 15.32
N TYR A 247 -4.84 -4.80 16.32
CA TYR A 247 -4.47 -5.20 17.68
C TYR A 247 -3.66 -6.50 17.71
N SER A 248 -4.00 -7.47 16.86
CA SER A 248 -3.25 -8.71 16.68
C SER A 248 -1.80 -8.46 16.24
N SER A 249 -1.57 -7.52 15.32
CA SER A 249 -0.23 -7.13 14.87
C SER A 249 0.55 -6.45 16.00
N ARG A 250 -0.08 -5.56 16.78
CA ARG A 250 0.56 -4.90 17.93
C ARG A 250 0.92 -5.89 19.03
N LEU A 251 0.01 -6.79 19.38
CA LEU A 251 0.25 -7.84 20.35
C LEU A 251 1.32 -8.82 19.87
N SER A 252 1.39 -9.10 18.57
CA SER A 252 2.47 -9.88 17.97
C SER A 252 3.84 -9.25 18.20
N VAL A 253 3.98 -7.93 18.01
CA VAL A 253 5.23 -7.20 18.36
C VAL A 253 5.56 -7.40 19.84
N VAL A 254 4.60 -7.19 20.74
CA VAL A 254 4.82 -7.38 22.19
C VAL A 254 5.31 -8.80 22.49
N LEU A 255 4.67 -9.83 21.93
CA LEU A 255 5.06 -11.23 22.12
C LEU A 255 6.47 -11.53 21.60
N VAL A 256 6.87 -10.93 20.47
CA VAL A 256 8.24 -11.07 19.95
C VAL A 256 9.27 -10.53 20.94
N TYR A 257 9.08 -9.31 21.44
CA TYR A 257 10.02 -8.70 22.39
C TYR A 257 9.97 -9.35 23.78
N ALA A 258 8.80 -9.76 24.25
CA ALA A 258 8.65 -10.50 25.51
C ALA A 258 9.36 -11.85 25.47
N LYS A 259 9.28 -12.57 24.33
CA LYS A 259 10.05 -13.80 24.10
C LYS A 259 11.56 -13.54 24.13
N ILE A 260 12.04 -12.50 23.44
CA ILE A 260 13.47 -12.14 23.43
C ILE A 260 13.95 -11.83 24.86
N ALA A 261 13.20 -11.03 25.62
CA ALA A 261 13.52 -10.72 27.01
C ALA A 261 13.57 -11.98 27.90
N ALA A 262 12.58 -12.88 27.76
CA ALA A 262 12.55 -14.14 28.50
C ALA A 262 13.74 -15.05 28.16
N LEU A 263 14.14 -15.12 26.89
CA LEU A 263 15.33 -15.87 26.45
C LEU A 263 16.62 -15.27 26.98
N LEU A 264 16.74 -13.93 26.98
CA LEU A 264 17.89 -13.25 27.55
C LEU A 264 18.01 -13.51 29.05
N ALA A 265 16.90 -13.68 29.78
CA ALA A 265 16.90 -13.94 31.22
C ALA A 265 17.30 -15.38 31.63
N VAL A 266 17.38 -16.33 30.69
CA VAL A 266 17.65 -17.76 30.96
C VAL A 266 18.93 -18.02 31.78
N PRO A 267 20.06 -17.30 31.58
CA PRO A 267 21.27 -17.52 32.40
C PRO A 267 21.08 -17.21 33.88
N TRP A 268 20.12 -16.35 34.24
CA TRP A 268 19.84 -15.97 35.63
C TRP A 268 18.65 -16.72 36.21
N LEU A 269 17.66 -17.07 35.37
CA LEU A 269 16.45 -17.76 35.79
C LEU A 269 16.04 -18.78 34.72
N SER A 270 16.50 -20.02 34.83
CA SER A 270 16.28 -21.06 33.82
C SER A 270 14.80 -21.33 33.48
N GLN A 271 13.90 -21.08 34.44
CA GLN A 271 12.44 -21.19 34.26
C GLN A 271 11.89 -20.24 33.19
N THR A 272 12.57 -19.14 32.85
CA THR A 272 12.13 -18.22 31.79
C THR A 272 12.18 -18.83 30.39
N SER A 273 12.86 -19.97 30.21
CA SER A 273 12.81 -20.76 28.97
C SER A 273 11.39 -21.27 28.67
N ILE A 274 10.64 -21.69 29.70
CA ILE A 274 9.24 -22.10 29.58
C ILE A 274 8.38 -20.89 29.18
N ILE A 275 8.62 -19.73 29.80
CA ILE A 275 7.92 -18.48 29.48
C ILE A 275 8.17 -18.07 28.02
N ALA A 276 9.40 -18.18 27.53
CA ALA A 276 9.73 -17.93 26.13
C ALA A 276 8.98 -18.87 25.17
N CYS A 277 8.83 -20.15 25.53
CA CYS A 277 8.03 -21.11 24.78
C CYS A 277 6.53 -20.75 24.80
N LEU A 278 5.99 -20.32 25.94
CA LEU A 278 4.60 -19.87 26.04
C LEU A 278 4.34 -18.64 25.15
N PHE A 279 5.24 -17.65 25.14
CA PHE A 279 5.13 -16.52 24.22
C PHE A 279 5.22 -16.94 22.74
N ALA A 280 6.05 -17.94 22.43
CA ALA A 280 6.12 -18.50 21.08
C ALA A 280 4.81 -19.18 20.66
N ILE A 281 4.21 -19.98 21.55
CA ILE A 281 2.91 -20.62 21.30
C ILE A 281 1.81 -19.58 21.15
N ALA A 282 1.74 -18.60 22.05
CA ALA A 282 0.77 -17.51 21.97
C ALA A 282 0.88 -16.73 20.65
N PHE A 283 2.10 -16.45 20.20
CA PHE A 283 2.33 -15.80 18.90
C PHE A 283 1.82 -16.64 17.73
N LEU A 284 2.07 -17.96 17.75
CA LEU A 284 1.61 -18.87 16.71
C LEU A 284 0.08 -18.98 16.68
N ILE A 285 -0.57 -19.06 17.85
CA ILE A 285 -2.04 -19.09 17.96
C ILE A 285 -2.63 -17.77 17.43
N LEU A 286 -2.09 -16.63 17.86
CA LEU A 286 -2.56 -15.31 17.46
C LEU A 286 -2.49 -15.10 15.93
N ASN A 287 -1.45 -15.64 15.29
CA ASN A 287 -1.24 -15.53 13.85
C ASN A 287 -1.69 -16.78 13.06
N ALA A 288 -2.36 -17.75 13.71
CA ALA A 288 -2.83 -18.97 13.07
C ALA A 288 -3.72 -18.71 11.85
N PRO A 289 -4.64 -17.71 11.85
CA PRO A 289 -5.47 -17.40 10.68
C PRO A 289 -4.65 -17.07 9.41
N VAL A 290 -3.55 -16.33 9.53
CA VAL A 290 -2.71 -16.00 8.37
C VAL A 290 -1.89 -17.20 7.89
N TYR A 291 -1.46 -18.07 8.79
CA TYR A 291 -0.75 -19.31 8.42
C TYR A 291 -1.69 -20.31 7.76
N GLN A 292 -2.94 -20.40 8.23
CA GLN A 292 -3.98 -21.18 7.57
C GLN A 292 -4.28 -20.64 6.17
N PHE A 293 -4.33 -19.31 6.01
CA PHE A 293 -4.46 -18.71 4.69
C PHE A 293 -3.30 -19.09 3.75
N PHE A 294 -2.05 -18.99 4.21
CA PHE A 294 -0.90 -19.42 3.41
C PHE A 294 -0.94 -20.91 3.07
N HIS A 295 -1.36 -21.75 4.01
CA HIS A 295 -1.54 -23.18 3.78
C HIS A 295 -2.58 -23.43 2.69
N ASN A 296 -3.74 -22.78 2.75
CA ASN A 296 -4.80 -22.93 1.77
C ASN A 296 -4.38 -22.46 0.37
N LYS A 297 -3.51 -21.43 0.26
CA LYS A 297 -3.08 -20.88 -1.03
C LYS A 297 -1.87 -21.56 -1.66
N ARG A 298 -0.93 -22.09 -0.87
CA ARG A 298 0.38 -22.58 -1.36
C ARG A 298 0.87 -23.86 -0.68
N GLY A 299 0.06 -24.49 0.17
CA GLY A 299 0.39 -25.75 0.85
C GLY A 299 1.17 -25.56 2.15
N LEU A 300 1.28 -26.64 2.93
CA LEU A 300 1.84 -26.63 4.28
C LEU A 300 3.31 -26.20 4.32
N VAL A 301 4.13 -26.69 3.38
CA VAL A 301 5.56 -26.36 3.31
C VAL A 301 5.77 -24.86 3.12
N PHE A 302 4.95 -24.21 2.30
CA PHE A 302 5.00 -22.76 2.11
C PHE A 302 4.65 -22.04 3.41
N ALA A 303 3.53 -22.42 4.04
CA ALA A 303 3.09 -21.83 5.31
C ALA A 303 4.16 -21.91 6.40
N LEU A 304 4.80 -23.08 6.57
CA LEU A 304 5.89 -23.25 7.54
C LEU A 304 7.09 -22.34 7.24
N LYS A 305 7.45 -22.18 5.96
CA LYS A 305 8.52 -21.25 5.55
C LYS A 305 8.20 -19.79 5.87
N THR A 306 6.92 -19.40 5.95
CA THR A 306 6.55 -18.00 6.30
C THR A 306 6.77 -17.67 7.77
N VAL A 307 6.74 -18.66 8.67
CA VAL A 307 6.78 -18.42 10.12
C VAL A 307 8.03 -17.63 10.55
N PRO A 308 9.28 -18.02 10.20
CA PRO A 308 10.45 -17.23 10.58
C PRO A 308 10.45 -15.80 10.02
N TRP A 309 9.94 -15.62 8.80
CA TRP A 309 9.81 -14.30 8.19
C TRP A 309 8.77 -13.43 8.89
N HIS A 310 7.70 -14.03 9.41
CA HIS A 310 6.69 -13.33 10.17
C HIS A 310 7.20 -12.90 11.55
N TRP A 311 7.97 -13.76 12.22
CA TRP A 311 8.72 -13.36 13.44
C TRP A 311 9.65 -12.19 13.16
N PHE A 312 10.40 -12.25 12.07
CA PHE A 312 11.33 -11.19 11.68
C PHE A 312 10.61 -9.88 11.33
N TYR A 313 9.46 -9.97 10.64
CA TYR A 313 8.57 -8.85 10.35
C TYR A 313 8.20 -8.06 11.60
N TYR A 314 7.68 -8.74 12.62
CA TYR A 314 7.29 -8.07 13.87
C TYR A 314 8.48 -7.59 14.70
N PHE A 315 9.62 -8.28 14.64
CA PHE A 315 10.86 -7.83 15.26
C PHE A 315 11.29 -6.46 14.71
N TYR A 316 11.49 -6.35 13.39
CA TYR A 316 11.96 -5.08 12.82
C TYR A 316 10.89 -3.99 12.87
N SER A 317 9.60 -4.34 12.88
CA SER A 317 8.50 -3.38 13.02
C SER A 317 8.52 -2.72 14.41
N GLY A 318 8.70 -3.53 15.47
CA GLY A 318 8.90 -2.99 16.83
C GLY A 318 10.20 -2.17 16.96
N LEU A 319 11.26 -2.57 16.26
CA LEU A 319 12.54 -1.85 16.27
C LEU A 319 12.37 -0.47 15.60
N ALA A 320 11.71 -0.42 14.45
CA ALA A 320 11.39 0.83 13.76
C ALA A 320 10.53 1.74 14.64
N PHE A 321 9.54 1.17 15.34
CA PHE A 321 8.69 1.91 16.27
C PHE A 321 9.50 2.53 17.42
N ALA A 322 10.39 1.74 18.05
CA ALA A 322 11.27 2.21 19.12
C ALA A 322 12.24 3.30 18.63
N ILE A 323 12.83 3.15 17.45
CA ILE A 323 13.70 4.17 16.84
C ILE A 323 12.91 5.46 16.58
N GLY A 324 11.70 5.35 16.05
CA GLY A 324 10.84 6.51 15.80
C GLY A 324 10.46 7.24 17.08
N LEU A 325 10.14 6.52 18.15
CA LEU A 325 9.88 7.10 19.47
C LEU A 325 11.07 7.89 20.00
N VAL A 326 12.28 7.32 19.93
CA VAL A 326 13.51 7.99 20.37
C VAL A 326 13.75 9.25 19.55
N ARG A 327 13.62 9.18 18.21
CA ARG A 327 13.79 10.34 17.33
C ARG A 327 12.80 11.46 17.65
N HIS A 328 11.52 11.11 17.77
CA HIS A 328 10.47 12.07 18.09
C HIS A 328 10.71 12.75 19.44
N TRP A 329 11.12 11.99 20.47
CA TRP A 329 11.48 12.54 21.78
C TRP A 329 12.65 13.53 21.69
N PHE A 330 13.68 13.25 20.88
CA PHE A 330 14.77 14.19 20.67
C PHE A 330 14.31 15.45 19.93
N GLU A 331 13.47 15.33 18.90
CA GLU A 331 12.95 16.46 18.13
C GLU A 331 12.08 17.40 18.99
N GLU A 332 11.19 16.87 19.83
CA GLU A 332 10.38 17.65 20.76
C GLU A 332 11.23 18.33 21.86
N ASN A 333 12.19 17.62 22.46
CA ASN A 333 12.99 18.19 23.54
C ASN A 333 14.09 19.15 23.05
N TRP A 334 14.59 18.97 21.83
CA TRP A 334 15.58 19.88 21.24
C TRP A 334 14.95 21.21 20.79
N THR A 335 13.69 21.18 20.31
CA THR A 335 12.93 22.39 19.98
C THR A 335 12.53 23.16 21.24
N TYR A 336 12.17 22.48 22.33
CA TYR A 336 11.87 23.12 23.62
C TYR A 336 13.06 23.83 24.28
N ARG A 337 14.30 23.37 24.03
CA ARG A 337 15.52 24.00 24.59
C ARG A 337 16.02 25.23 23.80
N ARG A 338 15.36 25.61 22.70
CA ARG A 338 15.70 26.79 21.87
C ARG A 338 14.59 27.84 21.79
N ALA A 339 13.40 27.53 22.28
CA ALA A 339 12.34 28.51 22.56
C ALA A 339 12.56 29.08 23.96
#